data_AF-A0AA88XNK4-F1
#
_entry.id   AF-A0AA88XNK4-F1
#
_cell.length_a   1.000
_cell.length_b   1.000
_cell.length_c   1.000
_cell.angle_alpha   90.00
_cell.angle_beta   90.00
_cell.angle_gamma   90.00
#
_symmetry.space_group_name_H-M   'P 1'
#
loop_
_entity.id
_entity.type
_entity.pdbx_description
1 polymer ?
#
loop_
_entity_poly.entity_id
_entity_poly.type
_entity_poly.pdbx_seq_one_letter_code
_entity_poly.pdbx_strand_id
1 'polypeptide(L)'
;MSSQCTNPPICGKPDRFLIHEFATYRYGVFNEFPFPGEDTSYFSPLTGRLERVRCSLGQFGRFYQRVNGQISSCTVDPDTGTYTDQCQYVAYPFHNQGSSSLMEYQWRQETVDFCDDTVTDTKANRYGHNREPHTQQNRLCEHRSCWDVISHTQDFINNINPPTNSYIDSGVLVFHATSRKRIAFFVDMADVSVHV
;
A
#
# COMPACT_ATOMS: atom_id res chain seq x y z
N MET A 1 -8.28 18.49 -10.76
CA MET A 1 -6.92 17.89 -10.80
C MET A 1 -6.47 17.80 -9.35
N SER A 2 -6.59 16.63 -8.73
CA SER A 2 -6.13 16.45 -7.34
C SER A 2 -4.62 16.61 -7.33
N SER A 3 -4.12 17.54 -6.51
CA SER A 3 -2.70 17.72 -6.25
C SER A 3 -2.11 16.38 -5.82
N GLN A 4 -1.24 15.79 -6.63
CA GLN A 4 -0.47 14.61 -6.23
C GLN A 4 0.29 14.98 -4.96
N CYS A 5 0.01 14.25 -3.89
CA CYS A 5 0.75 14.34 -2.65
C CYS A 5 2.24 14.14 -2.92
N THR A 6 3.06 15.11 -2.53
CA THR A 6 4.52 15.06 -2.69
C THR A 6 5.22 14.36 -1.53
N ASN A 7 4.49 13.97 -0.47
CA ASN A 7 5.02 13.26 0.68
C ASN A 7 4.07 12.11 1.11
N PRO A 8 4.18 10.92 0.49
CA PRO A 8 3.31 9.75 0.68
C PRO A 8 2.86 9.45 2.12
N PRO A 9 3.71 9.58 3.16
CA PRO A 9 3.31 9.30 4.53
C PRO A 9 2.30 10.33 5.09
N ILE A 10 2.35 11.59 4.65
CA ILE A 10 1.65 12.70 5.32
C ILE A 10 0.23 12.96 4.76
N CYS A 11 -0.09 12.47 3.55
CA CYS A 11 -1.28 12.95 2.83
C CYS A 11 -2.54 12.08 2.94
N GLY A 12 -2.66 11.22 3.93
CA GLY A 12 -3.90 10.45 4.09
C GLY A 12 -4.50 10.60 5.47
N LYS A 13 -5.57 9.84 5.71
CA LYS A 13 -6.34 9.99 6.93
C LYS A 13 -5.47 9.61 8.14
N PRO A 14 -5.50 10.37 9.26
CA PRO A 14 -4.61 10.16 10.40
C PRO A 14 -4.64 8.74 10.98
N ASP A 15 -5.80 8.08 10.97
CA ASP A 15 -6.00 6.67 11.32
C ASP A 15 -5.14 5.74 10.46
N ARG A 16 -5.16 5.91 9.13
CA ARG A 16 -4.39 5.07 8.20
C ARG A 16 -2.90 5.30 8.31
N PHE A 17 -2.48 6.55 8.52
CA PHE A 17 -1.08 6.86 8.79
C PHE A 17 -0.61 6.21 10.10
N LEU A 18 -1.43 6.28 11.16
CA LEU A 18 -1.11 5.62 12.42
C LEU A 18 -0.96 4.12 12.26
N ILE A 19 -1.87 3.46 11.52
CA ILE A 19 -1.81 2.01 11.25
C ILE A 19 -0.55 1.67 10.44
N HIS A 20 -0.21 2.46 9.42
CA HIS A 20 1.00 2.27 8.60
C HIS A 20 2.28 2.32 9.44
N GLU A 21 2.46 3.37 10.25
CA GLU A 21 3.62 3.51 11.12
C GLU A 21 3.62 2.42 12.20
N PHE A 22 2.47 2.14 12.82
CA PHE A 22 2.36 1.10 13.84
C PHE A 22 2.77 -0.26 13.29
N ALA A 23 2.30 -0.63 12.09
CA ALA A 23 2.67 -1.89 11.48
C ALA A 23 4.17 -1.99 11.22
N THR A 24 4.78 -0.91 10.72
CA THR A 24 6.22 -0.80 10.53
C THR A 24 6.98 -1.05 11.84
N TYR A 25 6.63 -0.36 12.92
CA TYR A 25 7.35 -0.47 14.20
C TYR A 25 7.04 -1.74 15.00
N ARG A 26 5.80 -2.22 14.98
CA ARG A 26 5.37 -3.36 15.80
C ARG A 26 5.71 -4.70 15.15
N TYR A 27 5.50 -4.81 13.85
CA TYR A 27 5.58 -6.07 13.12
C TYR A 27 6.80 -6.16 12.19
N GLY A 28 7.48 -5.04 11.92
CA GLY A 28 8.66 -5.02 11.07
C GLY A 28 8.36 -5.23 9.59
N VAL A 29 7.17 -4.83 9.14
CA VAL A 29 6.83 -4.78 7.71
C VAL A 29 7.38 -3.50 7.08
N PHE A 30 7.54 -3.52 5.75
CA PHE A 30 8.09 -2.43 4.97
C PHE A 30 7.09 -1.94 3.91
N ASN A 31 7.45 -0.83 3.26
CA ASN A 31 6.65 -0.28 2.17
C ASN A 31 6.56 -1.26 0.98
N GLU A 32 5.34 -1.37 0.45
CA GLU A 32 5.00 -2.08 -0.80
C GLU A 32 4.98 -1.11 -2.00
N PHE A 33 5.56 0.08 -1.83
CA PHE A 33 5.85 1.05 -2.89
C PHE A 33 7.36 1.39 -2.92
N PRO A 34 7.89 1.90 -4.04
CA PRO A 34 9.30 2.27 -4.16
C PRO A 34 9.66 3.46 -3.26
N PHE A 35 10.85 3.45 -2.67
CA PHE A 35 11.42 4.63 -2.01
C PHE A 35 11.85 5.69 -3.03
N PRO A 36 11.97 6.97 -2.62
CA PRO A 36 12.56 7.99 -3.48
C PRO A 36 13.93 7.55 -4.02
N GLY A 37 14.06 7.52 -5.35
CA GLY A 37 15.27 7.05 -6.03
C GLY A 37 15.27 5.56 -6.41
N GLU A 38 14.24 4.80 -6.05
CA GLU A 38 14.04 3.43 -6.55
C GLU A 38 13.16 3.40 -7.80
N ASP A 39 13.30 2.33 -8.59
CA ASP A 39 12.52 2.13 -9.81
C ASP A 39 11.02 2.05 -9.50
N THR A 40 10.23 2.86 -10.20
CA THR A 40 8.77 2.87 -10.07
C THR A 40 8.07 1.85 -10.96
N SER A 41 8.86 1.12 -11.76
CA SER A 41 8.42 0.06 -12.65
C SER A 41 9.36 -1.13 -12.60
N TYR A 42 8.87 -2.30 -12.99
CA TYR A 42 9.65 -3.53 -13.09
C TYR A 42 9.20 -4.31 -14.34
N PHE A 43 10.08 -5.13 -14.91
CA PHE A 43 9.70 -6.03 -16.01
C PHE A 43 9.02 -7.27 -15.44
N SER A 44 7.74 -7.48 -15.79
CA SER A 44 7.02 -8.69 -15.40
C SER A 44 7.33 -9.83 -16.38
N PRO A 45 7.94 -10.94 -15.93
CA PRO A 45 8.13 -12.10 -16.78
C PRO A 45 6.81 -12.79 -17.13
N LEU A 46 5.76 -12.62 -16.32
CA LEU A 46 4.44 -13.19 -16.57
C LEU A 46 3.71 -12.49 -17.73
N THR A 47 3.80 -11.17 -17.80
CA THR A 47 3.10 -10.40 -18.85
C THR A 47 4.01 -9.97 -20.01
N GLY A 48 5.34 -10.08 -19.84
CA GLY A 48 6.35 -9.66 -20.80
C GLY A 48 6.40 -8.14 -21.00
N ARG A 49 5.99 -7.36 -19.99
CA ARG A 49 5.84 -5.90 -20.08
C ARG A 49 6.45 -5.22 -18.86
N LEU A 50 6.83 -3.96 -19.04
CA LEU A 50 7.11 -3.06 -17.92
C LEU A 50 5.81 -2.70 -17.22
N GLU A 51 5.72 -3.10 -15.96
CA GLU A 51 4.60 -2.84 -15.07
C GLU A 51 5.00 -1.89 -13.95
N ARG A 52 4.02 -1.20 -13.38
CA ARG A 52 4.26 -0.36 -12.21
C ARG A 52 4.46 -1.22 -10.97
N VAL A 53 5.40 -0.82 -10.12
CA VAL A 53 5.47 -1.32 -8.74
C VAL A 53 4.16 -1.00 -8.03
N ARG A 54 3.40 -2.05 -7.73
CA ARG A 54 2.14 -1.98 -7.02
C ARG A 54 1.90 -3.26 -6.26
N CYS A 55 1.17 -3.17 -5.16
CA CYS A 55 0.86 -4.36 -4.40
C CYS A 55 -0.25 -5.19 -5.04
N SER A 56 -1.38 -4.58 -5.42
CA SER A 56 -2.48 -5.30 -6.06
C SER A 56 -2.44 -5.18 -7.58
N LEU A 57 -2.50 -6.31 -8.29
CA LEU A 57 -2.58 -6.36 -9.76
C LEU A 57 -3.90 -5.81 -10.31
N GLY A 58 -4.94 -5.71 -9.48
CA GLY A 58 -6.23 -5.11 -9.85
C GLY A 58 -6.21 -3.58 -9.97
N GLN A 59 -5.07 -2.94 -9.67
CA GLN A 59 -4.86 -1.51 -9.90
C GLN A 59 -4.35 -1.27 -11.33
N PHE A 60 -5.25 -0.77 -12.18
CA PHE A 60 -4.99 -0.48 -13.58
C PHE A 60 -4.69 1.00 -13.83
N GLY A 61 -3.94 1.23 -14.89
CA GLY A 61 -3.46 2.54 -15.27
C GLY A 61 -2.44 2.42 -16.38
N ARG A 62 -1.80 3.53 -16.73
CA ARG A 62 -0.84 3.57 -17.82
C ARG A 62 0.23 4.62 -17.58
N PHE A 63 1.42 4.33 -18.07
CA PHE A 63 2.53 5.26 -18.11
C PHE A 63 2.38 6.24 -19.27
N TYR A 64 2.51 7.52 -18.96
CA TYR A 64 2.57 8.60 -19.94
C TYR A 64 3.64 9.61 -19.52
N GLN A 65 4.16 10.34 -20.50
CA GLN A 65 5.08 11.44 -20.27
C GLN A 65 4.52 12.71 -20.91
N ARG A 66 4.97 13.88 -20.44
CA ARG A 66 4.63 15.16 -21.06
C ARG A 66 5.84 15.69 -21.84
N VAL A 67 5.71 15.77 -23.16
CA VAL A 67 6.72 16.34 -24.04
C VAL A 67 6.15 17.63 -24.62
N ASN A 68 6.79 18.77 -24.35
CA ASN A 68 6.34 20.09 -24.82
C ASN A 68 4.87 20.39 -24.50
N GLY A 69 4.40 19.95 -23.33
CA GLY A 69 3.00 20.14 -22.89
C GLY A 69 1.99 19.15 -23.47
N GLN A 70 2.40 18.26 -24.39
CA GLN A 70 1.55 17.21 -24.94
C GLN A 70 1.78 15.87 -24.23
N ILE A 71 0.70 15.10 -24.06
CA ILE A 71 0.76 13.74 -23.50
C ILE A 71 1.27 12.80 -24.60
N SER A 72 2.35 12.07 -24.33
CA SER A 72 2.87 11.03 -25.23
C SER A 72 3.01 9.70 -24.49
N SER A 73 3.14 8.62 -25.26
CA SER A 73 3.55 7.33 -24.71
C SER A 73 4.95 7.41 -24.10
N CYS A 74 5.16 6.61 -23.08
CA CYS A 74 6.46 6.44 -22.46
C CYS A 74 7.44 5.67 -23.34
N THR A 75 8.69 6.13 -23.33
CA THR A 75 9.81 5.44 -23.98
C THR A 75 10.58 4.64 -22.94
N VAL A 76 10.98 3.43 -23.33
CA VAL A 76 11.88 2.59 -22.54
C VAL A 76 13.31 3.02 -22.87
N ASP A 77 14.10 3.30 -21.84
CA ASP A 77 15.52 3.56 -21.95
C ASP A 77 16.21 2.25 -22.37
N PRO A 78 16.94 2.23 -23.51
CA PRO A 78 17.58 1.02 -24.02
C PRO A 78 18.73 0.52 -23.15
N ASP A 79 19.34 1.38 -22.33
CA ASP A 79 20.48 1.03 -21.49
C ASP A 79 20.02 0.40 -20.17
N THR A 80 18.94 0.93 -19.58
CA THR A 80 18.40 0.42 -18.30
C THR A 80 17.29 -0.62 -18.48
N GLY A 81 16.62 -0.63 -19.63
CA GLY A 81 15.42 -1.43 -19.86
C GLY A 81 14.21 -0.98 -19.06
N THR A 82 14.24 0.22 -18.46
CA THR A 82 13.16 0.81 -17.65
C THR A 82 12.57 2.03 -18.33
N TYR A 83 11.47 2.58 -17.80
CA TYR A 83 10.95 3.86 -18.30
C TYR A 83 11.85 5.01 -17.88
N THR A 84 12.00 6.02 -18.75
CA THR A 84 12.71 7.27 -18.40
C THR A 84 12.07 7.99 -17.22
N ASP A 85 12.82 8.81 -16.49
CA ASP A 85 12.32 9.58 -15.32
C ASP A 85 11.13 10.51 -15.63
N GLN A 86 10.93 10.87 -16.90
CA GLN A 86 9.81 11.70 -17.35
C GLN A 86 8.48 10.93 -17.39
N CYS A 87 8.53 9.61 -17.26
CA CYS A 87 7.37 8.74 -17.28
C CYS A 87 6.68 8.69 -15.94
N GLN A 88 5.40 9.04 -15.96
CA GLN A 88 4.54 9.00 -14.80
C GLN A 88 3.43 7.99 -15.01
N TYR A 89 3.20 7.18 -13.98
CA TYR A 89 2.04 6.31 -13.96
C TYR A 89 0.80 7.10 -13.57
N VAL A 90 -0.25 6.98 -14.38
CA VAL A 90 -1.56 7.52 -14.08
C VAL A 90 -2.54 6.36 -13.93
N ALA A 91 -3.11 6.23 -12.74
CA ALA A 91 -4.16 5.26 -12.48
C ALA A 91 -5.42 5.61 -13.29
N TYR A 92 -6.13 4.61 -13.81
CA TYR A 92 -7.40 4.87 -14.47
C TYR A 92 -8.45 5.34 -13.45
N PRO A 93 -9.26 6.36 -13.77
CA PRO A 93 -10.25 6.90 -12.84
C PRO A 93 -11.42 5.93 -12.58
N PHE A 94 -11.62 4.96 -13.49
CA PHE A 94 -12.65 3.93 -13.42
C PHE A 94 -12.00 2.58 -13.73
N HIS A 95 -12.67 1.48 -13.38
CA HIS A 95 -12.25 0.09 -13.66
C HIS A 95 -11.13 -0.50 -12.80
N ASN A 96 -10.66 0.19 -11.75
CA ASN A 96 -9.84 -0.47 -10.72
C ASN A 96 -10.71 -1.46 -9.96
N GLN A 97 -10.33 -2.74 -10.03
CA GLN A 97 -10.94 -3.83 -9.26
C GLN A 97 -10.11 -4.16 -8.01
N GLY A 98 -8.86 -3.67 -7.98
CA GLY A 98 -7.92 -3.72 -6.89
C GLY A 98 -8.00 -2.54 -5.94
N SER A 99 -7.89 -2.83 -4.65
CA SER A 99 -7.54 -1.87 -3.62
C SER A 99 -6.01 -1.70 -3.59
N SER A 100 -5.55 -0.62 -2.98
CA SER A 100 -4.15 -0.50 -2.61
C SER A 100 -3.95 -0.98 -1.17
N SER A 101 -2.70 -1.23 -0.80
CA SER A 101 -2.30 -1.61 0.55
C SER A 101 -2.15 -0.38 1.44
N LEU A 102 -2.41 -0.54 2.73
CA LEU A 102 -1.99 0.42 3.76
C LEU A 102 -0.48 0.67 3.74
N MET A 103 0.31 -0.28 3.26
CA MET A 103 1.76 -0.15 3.07
C MET A 103 2.16 0.34 1.67
N GLU A 104 1.21 0.70 0.80
CA GLU A 104 1.45 1.24 -0.54
C GLU A 104 0.92 2.68 -0.70
N TYR A 105 -0.41 2.86 -0.69
CA TYR A 105 -1.08 4.15 -0.86
C TYR A 105 -2.14 4.38 0.20
N GLN A 106 -1.71 4.63 1.45
CA GLN A 106 -2.64 4.87 2.57
C GLN A 106 -3.65 6.01 2.32
N TRP A 107 -3.32 7.00 1.47
CA TRP A 107 -4.19 8.15 1.17
C TRP A 107 -5.28 7.88 0.13
N ARG A 108 -5.23 6.76 -0.59
CA ARG A 108 -6.26 6.42 -1.57
C ARG A 108 -7.53 5.95 -0.89
N GLN A 109 -8.68 6.43 -1.34
CA GLN A 109 -9.95 6.09 -0.70
C GLN A 109 -10.23 4.59 -0.74
N GLU A 110 -9.77 3.94 -1.81
CA GLU A 110 -9.88 2.51 -2.08
C GLU A 110 -9.00 1.63 -1.18
N THR A 111 -8.07 2.22 -0.41
CA THR A 111 -7.23 1.50 0.56
C THR A 111 -7.99 1.29 1.85
N VAL A 112 -8.28 0.04 2.20
CA VAL A 112 -9.01 -0.34 3.42
C VAL A 112 -8.33 -1.47 4.20
N ASP A 113 -7.27 -2.08 3.67
CA ASP A 113 -6.56 -3.19 4.32
C ASP A 113 -5.10 -3.28 3.85
N PHE A 114 -4.32 -4.16 4.49
CA PHE A 114 -3.02 -4.62 4.00
C PHE A 114 -3.19 -5.54 2.79
N CYS A 115 -2.17 -5.63 1.96
CA CYS A 115 -2.10 -6.73 1.01
C CYS A 115 -1.89 -8.07 1.69
N ASP A 116 -2.46 -9.10 1.09
CA ASP A 116 -2.48 -10.46 1.59
C ASP A 116 -2.10 -11.46 0.49
N ASP A 117 -1.45 -12.54 0.89
CA ASP A 117 -1.14 -13.69 0.06
C ASP A 117 -2.35 -14.61 -0.15
N THR A 118 -3.43 -14.45 0.63
CA THR A 118 -4.64 -15.27 0.46
C THR A 118 -5.42 -14.90 -0.81
N VAL A 119 -5.28 -15.75 -1.82
CA VAL A 119 -6.06 -15.73 -3.06
C VAL A 119 -7.39 -16.47 -2.80
N THR A 120 -8.40 -15.77 -2.31
CA THR A 120 -9.79 -16.24 -2.43
C THR A 120 -10.46 -15.49 -3.58
N ASP A 121 -11.24 -16.15 -4.43
CA ASP A 121 -11.76 -15.61 -5.71
C ASP A 121 -12.49 -14.25 -5.59
N THR A 122 -12.99 -13.90 -4.39
CA THR A 122 -13.66 -12.61 -4.12
C THR A 122 -12.75 -11.52 -3.56
N LYS A 123 -11.58 -11.86 -2.98
CA LYS A 123 -10.60 -10.92 -2.39
C LYS A 123 -9.30 -10.80 -3.18
N ALA A 124 -8.97 -11.79 -4.01
CA ALA A 124 -7.73 -11.87 -4.78
C ALA A 124 -7.51 -10.65 -5.68
N ASN A 125 -8.56 -10.19 -6.37
CA ASN A 125 -8.44 -9.02 -7.22
C ASN A 125 -8.36 -7.71 -6.43
N ARG A 126 -8.79 -7.70 -5.15
CA ARG A 126 -8.77 -6.52 -4.28
C ARG A 126 -7.41 -6.37 -3.59
N TYR A 127 -7.03 -7.30 -2.72
CA TYR A 127 -5.86 -7.20 -1.85
C TYR A 127 -4.74 -8.21 -2.17
N GLY A 128 -4.83 -8.94 -3.27
CA GLY A 128 -3.83 -9.96 -3.62
C GLY A 128 -2.44 -9.36 -3.79
N HIS A 129 -1.47 -9.92 -3.07
CA HIS A 129 -0.10 -9.42 -3.03
C HIS A 129 0.70 -9.79 -4.30
N ASN A 130 1.30 -8.77 -4.91
CA ASN A 130 2.19 -8.91 -6.06
C ASN A 130 3.63 -9.10 -5.60
N ARG A 131 4.15 -10.30 -5.85
CA ARG A 131 5.49 -10.75 -5.41
C ARG A 131 6.61 -10.37 -6.36
N GLU A 132 6.29 -9.95 -7.59
CA GLU A 132 7.28 -9.66 -8.64
C GLU A 132 8.10 -8.38 -8.42
N PRO A 133 7.51 -7.24 -7.98
CA PRO A 133 8.25 -6.00 -7.85
C PRO A 133 9.34 -6.10 -6.79
N HIS A 134 10.45 -5.40 -7.00
CA HIS A 134 11.54 -5.31 -6.03
C HIS A 134 11.25 -4.29 -4.91
N THR A 135 10.09 -4.34 -4.25
CA THR A 135 9.80 -3.47 -3.09
C THR A 135 10.67 -3.83 -1.89
N GLN A 136 10.78 -2.95 -0.89
CA GLN A 136 11.46 -3.30 0.36
C GLN A 136 10.80 -4.50 1.05
N GLN A 137 9.46 -4.53 1.08
CA GLN A 137 8.72 -5.67 1.63
C GLN A 137 9.12 -6.97 0.94
N ASN A 138 9.14 -7.00 -0.40
CA ASN A 138 9.46 -8.23 -1.14
C ASN A 138 10.91 -8.68 -0.91
N ARG A 139 11.86 -7.73 -0.89
CA ARG A 139 13.29 -8.04 -0.71
C ARG A 139 13.64 -8.47 0.71
N LEU A 140 13.02 -7.88 1.73
CA LEU A 140 13.39 -8.08 3.13
C LEU A 140 12.52 -9.12 3.85
N CYS A 141 11.35 -9.43 3.30
CA CYS A 141 10.40 -10.39 3.88
C CYS A 141 10.14 -11.60 2.97
N GLU A 142 11.12 -12.02 2.17
CA GLU A 142 11.03 -13.24 1.33
C GLU A 142 9.80 -13.26 0.40
N HIS A 143 9.46 -12.11 -0.19
CA HIS A 143 8.28 -11.94 -1.05
C HIS A 143 6.94 -12.26 -0.38
N ARG A 144 6.88 -12.17 0.95
CA ARG A 144 5.64 -12.30 1.73
C ARG A 144 4.92 -10.95 1.79
N SER A 145 3.60 -10.99 1.69
CA SER A 145 2.74 -9.83 1.87
C SER A 145 2.86 -9.25 3.28
N CYS A 146 2.52 -7.97 3.44
CA CYS A 146 2.49 -7.37 4.78
C CYS A 146 1.54 -8.11 5.73
N TRP A 147 0.36 -8.52 5.26
CA TRP A 147 -0.58 -9.26 6.11
C TRP A 147 -0.05 -10.64 6.48
N ASP A 148 0.61 -11.35 5.57
CA ASP A 148 1.21 -12.65 5.89
C ASP A 148 2.29 -12.52 6.97
N VAL A 149 3.15 -11.48 6.91
CA VAL A 149 4.11 -11.21 7.99
C VAL A 149 3.40 -10.92 9.31
N ILE A 150 2.41 -10.01 9.31
CA ILE A 150 1.67 -9.57 10.51
C ILE A 150 0.91 -10.73 11.17
N SER A 151 0.19 -11.52 10.38
CA SER A 151 -0.65 -12.63 10.86
C SER A 151 0.14 -13.78 11.50
N HIS A 152 1.44 -13.88 11.20
CA HIS A 152 2.35 -14.86 11.79
C HIS A 152 3.14 -14.33 13.00
N THR A 153 2.87 -13.10 13.46
CA THR A 153 3.45 -12.57 14.69
C THR A 153 2.76 -13.15 15.93
N GLN A 154 3.41 -13.03 17.10
CA GLN A 154 2.82 -13.44 18.38
C GLN A 154 1.50 -12.74 18.70
N ASP A 155 1.19 -11.62 18.05
CA ASP A 155 -0.06 -10.90 18.25
C ASP A 155 -1.24 -11.55 17.51
N PHE A 156 -1.00 -12.34 16.47
CA PHE A 156 -2.05 -12.91 15.62
C PHE A 156 -1.98 -14.43 15.45
N ILE A 157 -0.83 -15.03 15.70
CA ILE A 157 -0.64 -16.47 15.56
C ILE A 157 -1.68 -17.23 16.39
N ASN A 158 -2.21 -18.32 15.84
CA ASN A 158 -3.30 -19.09 16.44
C ASN A 158 -4.60 -18.29 16.64
N ASN A 159 -4.80 -17.21 15.88
CA ASN A 159 -6.02 -16.39 15.90
C ASN A 159 -6.33 -15.86 17.32
N ILE A 160 -5.31 -15.47 18.08
CA ILE A 160 -5.47 -14.97 19.46
C ILE A 160 -6.08 -13.56 19.52
N ASN A 161 -5.95 -12.79 18.43
CA ASN A 161 -6.60 -11.50 18.21
C ASN A 161 -7.47 -11.59 16.95
N PRO A 162 -8.64 -12.26 17.02
CA PRO A 162 -9.55 -12.31 15.88
C PRO A 162 -10.12 -10.92 15.59
N PRO A 163 -10.58 -10.67 14.35
CA PRO A 163 -11.39 -9.50 14.01
C PRO A 163 -12.52 -9.30 15.02
N THR A 164 -12.72 -8.06 15.48
CA THR A 164 -13.91 -7.72 16.26
C THR A 164 -15.01 -7.23 15.32
N ASN A 165 -16.23 -7.73 15.51
CA ASN A 165 -17.41 -7.19 14.82
C ASN A 165 -17.93 -5.90 15.46
N SER A 166 -17.23 -5.38 16.47
CA SER A 166 -17.65 -4.21 17.23
C SER A 166 -17.12 -2.96 16.53
N TYR A 167 -18.01 -2.17 15.94
CA TYR A 167 -17.68 -0.82 15.47
C TYR A 167 -17.26 0.03 16.67
N ILE A 168 -15.96 0.24 16.86
CA ILE A 168 -15.45 1.18 17.86
C ILE A 168 -15.32 2.52 17.16
N ASP A 169 -16.18 3.47 17.52
CA ASP A 169 -16.05 4.86 17.08
C ASP A 169 -14.65 5.36 17.44
N SER A 170 -13.84 5.58 16.41
CA SER A 170 -12.43 5.94 16.55
C SER A 170 -12.31 7.43 16.88
N GLY A 171 -12.76 7.81 18.07
CA GLY A 171 -12.59 9.16 18.60
C GLY A 171 -11.16 9.38 19.07
N VAL A 172 -10.45 10.35 18.46
CA VAL A 172 -9.14 10.79 18.97
C VAL A 172 -9.36 11.72 20.16
N LEU A 173 -9.09 11.23 21.37
CA LEU A 173 -9.09 12.05 22.59
C LEU A 173 -7.67 12.52 22.90
N VAL A 174 -7.42 13.81 22.70
CA VAL A 174 -6.19 14.46 23.17
C VAL A 174 -6.39 14.90 24.61
N PHE A 175 -5.60 14.36 25.54
CA PHE A 175 -5.60 14.78 26.94
C PHE A 175 -4.19 15.17 27.38
N HIS A 176 -4.11 16.23 28.19
CA HIS A 176 -2.88 16.62 28.86
C HIS A 176 -2.79 15.89 30.21
N ALA A 177 -1.89 14.94 30.32
CA ALA A 177 -1.71 14.17 31.53
C ALA A 177 -0.98 14.99 32.61
N THR A 178 -1.66 15.32 33.71
CA THR A 178 -1.09 16.05 34.87
C THR A 178 -0.27 15.14 35.81
N SER A 179 -0.19 13.84 35.51
CA SER A 179 0.59 12.86 36.25
C SER A 179 1.04 11.73 35.30
N ARG A 180 2.00 10.90 35.73
CA ARG A 180 2.53 9.79 34.92
C ARG A 180 1.41 8.81 34.56
N LYS A 181 1.16 8.60 33.27
CA LYS A 181 0.20 7.62 32.76
C LYS A 181 0.93 6.52 32.00
N ARG A 182 0.35 5.31 32.02
CA ARG A 182 0.65 4.25 31.05
C ARG A 182 -0.45 4.32 29.99
N ILE A 183 -0.05 4.43 28.73
CA ILE A 183 -0.96 4.49 27.59
C ILE A 183 -0.83 3.15 26.88
N ALA A 184 -1.97 2.50 26.63
CA ALA A 184 -2.06 1.32 25.78
C ALA A 184 -2.84 1.72 24.53
N PHE A 185 -2.28 1.44 23.36
CA PHE A 185 -2.97 1.61 22.09
C PHE A 185 -3.63 0.28 21.73
N PHE A 186 -4.93 0.34 21.47
CA PHE A 186 -5.66 -0.76 20.86
C PHE A 186 -6.00 -0.30 19.45
N VAL A 187 -5.35 -0.90 18.45
CA VAL A 187 -5.56 -0.60 17.04
C VAL A 187 -6.23 -1.82 16.45
N ASP A 188 -7.49 -1.67 16.07
CA ASP A 188 -8.15 -2.69 15.27
C ASP A 188 -7.61 -2.62 13.83
N MET A 189 -7.12 -3.75 13.34
CA MET A 189 -6.60 -3.88 11.97
C MET A 189 -7.54 -4.71 11.09
N ALA A 190 -8.69 -5.14 11.62
CA ALA A 190 -9.70 -5.78 10.81
C ALA A 190 -10.60 -4.70 10.17
N ASP A 191 -10.49 -4.55 8.85
CA ASP A 191 -11.35 -3.69 8.03
C ASP A 191 -11.32 -2.21 8.43
N VAL A 192 -10.41 -1.42 7.82
CA VAL A 192 -10.41 0.06 7.92
C VAL A 192 -11.58 0.60 7.11
N SER A 193 -12.79 0.28 7.56
CA SER A 193 -14.06 0.60 6.94
C SER A 193 -14.44 2.03 7.33
N VAL A 194 -14.17 2.95 6.41
CA VAL A 194 -14.71 4.31 6.51
C VAL A 194 -16.10 4.29 5.87
N HIS A 195 -17.14 4.42 6.68
CA HIS A 195 -18.47 4.74 6.17
C HIS A 195 -18.44 6.10 5.45
N VAL A 196 -18.99 6.13 4.23
CA VAL A 196 -19.29 7.34 3.44
C VAL A 196 -20.49 8.04 4.04
#